data_AF-A0AAW8I6E3-F1
#
_entry.id   AF-A0AAW8I6E3-F1
#
_cell.length_a   1.000
_cell.length_b   1.000
_cell.length_c   1.000
_cell.angle_alpha   90.00
_cell.angle_beta   90.00
_cell.angle_gamma   90.00
#
_symmetry.space_group_name_H-M   'P 1'
#
loop_
_entity.id
_entity.type
_entity.pdbx_description
1 polymer ?
#
loop_
_entity_poly.entity_id
_entity_poly.type
_entity_poly.pdbx_seq_one_letter_code
_entity_poly.pdbx_strand_id
1 'polypeptide(L)'
;MSKIDRKNGVPSTLTTIPLADPHAGPAEPSIGDLIKDATTQMSTLVRAEVELARAEITRDVKKGLTGSVFFISSLVVGFYSTFFFFFFVAELLDTWIWRWVAFLLVFAIMVVVTAVLALLGFLKVRRIRGPRQTIASVKETRTALTPGHDKTPVTPKPVTSDRATPVDPSGW
;
A
#
# COMPACT_ATOMS: atom_id res chain seq x y z
N MET A 1 52.38 91.87 27.97
CA MET A 1 51.21 91.23 28.61
C MET A 1 51.05 89.81 28.05
N SER A 2 50.59 88.88 28.87
CA SER A 2 50.63 87.42 28.75
C SER A 2 49.57 86.76 27.87
N LYS A 3 49.88 85.53 27.39
CA LYS A 3 49.08 84.25 27.41
C LYS A 3 49.36 83.41 26.14
N ILE A 4 50.10 82.29 26.25
CA ILE A 4 49.64 80.88 26.35
C ILE A 4 48.73 80.46 25.17
N ASP A 5 49.17 79.54 24.30
CA ASP A 5 48.61 78.18 24.32
C ASP A 5 49.48 77.17 23.53
N ARG A 6 49.66 76.01 24.14
CA ARG A 6 50.39 74.84 23.64
C ARG A 6 49.30 73.85 23.21
N LYS A 7 49.08 73.63 21.90
CA LYS A 7 48.17 72.57 21.43
C LYS A 7 48.74 71.81 20.22
N ASN A 8 49.39 70.71 20.57
CA ASN A 8 49.10 69.36 20.12
C ASN A 8 49.06 69.11 18.60
N GLY A 9 50.20 68.65 18.07
CA GLY A 9 50.20 67.75 16.93
C GLY A 9 49.91 66.32 17.38
N VAL A 10 48.78 65.75 16.94
CA VAL A 10 48.64 64.32 16.58
C VAL A 10 47.45 64.17 15.62
N PRO A 11 47.57 63.43 14.52
CA PRO A 11 46.44 63.10 13.65
C PRO A 11 45.49 62.11 14.34
N SER A 12 44.20 62.41 14.35
CA SER A 12 43.12 61.54 14.85
C SER A 12 42.70 60.51 13.80
N THR A 13 43.60 59.60 13.44
CA THR A 13 43.29 58.41 12.63
C THR A 13 43.66 57.17 13.44
N LEU A 14 42.81 56.85 14.40
CA LEU A 14 42.79 55.54 15.03
C LEU A 14 42.23 54.54 14.02
N THR A 15 43.12 53.93 13.25
CA THR A 15 42.85 52.70 12.50
C THR A 15 42.50 51.62 13.51
N THR A 16 41.21 51.42 13.77
CA THR A 16 40.74 50.32 14.59
C THR A 16 40.90 49.04 13.78
N ILE A 17 41.92 48.26 14.12
CA ILE A 17 42.05 46.88 13.66
C ILE A 17 40.88 46.12 14.32
N PRO A 18 39.93 45.55 13.56
CA PRO A 18 38.92 44.69 14.17
C PRO A 18 39.65 43.47 14.74
N LEU A 19 39.66 43.35 16.06
CA LEU A 19 40.06 42.14 16.77
C LEU A 19 38.98 41.07 16.57
N ALA A 20 38.83 40.57 15.35
CA ALA A 20 38.15 39.31 15.11
C ALA A 20 39.21 38.23 15.31
N ASP A 21 39.13 37.51 16.43
CA ASP A 21 40.02 36.39 16.72
C ASP A 21 39.85 35.32 15.63
N PRO A 22 40.88 35.04 14.80
CA PRO A 22 40.82 34.00 13.78
C PRO A 22 40.69 32.58 14.37
N HIS A 23 40.77 32.45 15.70
CA HIS A 23 40.60 31.21 16.45
C HIS A 23 39.33 31.15 17.30
N ALA A 24 38.40 32.11 17.16
CA ALA A 24 37.04 31.93 17.64
C ALA A 24 36.37 30.80 16.82
N GLY A 25 36.52 29.57 17.29
CA GLY A 25 35.85 28.40 16.73
C GLY A 25 34.33 28.63 16.70
N PRO A 26 33.60 27.95 15.80
CA PRO A 26 32.16 28.07 15.73
C PRO A 26 31.56 27.93 17.13
N ALA A 27 30.70 28.89 17.54
CA ALA A 27 29.98 28.79 18.80
C ALA A 27 29.35 27.40 18.91
N GLU A 28 29.52 26.74 20.07
CA GLU A 28 28.96 25.39 20.26
C GLU A 28 27.46 25.40 19.92
N PRO A 29 26.99 24.45 19.10
CA PRO A 29 25.60 24.42 18.67
C PRO A 29 24.70 24.35 19.89
N SER A 30 23.69 25.23 19.94
CA SER A 30 22.75 25.23 21.05
C SER A 30 21.94 23.93 21.03
N ILE A 31 21.36 23.55 22.17
CA ILE A 31 20.46 22.38 22.27
C ILE A 31 19.31 22.48 21.24
N GLY A 32 18.85 23.69 20.92
CA GLY A 32 17.85 23.92 19.88
C GLY A 32 18.35 23.59 18.46
N ASP A 33 19.62 23.87 18.18
CA ASP A 33 20.25 23.56 16.89
C ASP A 33 20.46 22.06 16.72
N LEU A 34 20.85 21.35 17.79
CA LEU A 34 20.98 19.88 17.80
C LEU A 34 19.64 19.17 17.54
N ILE A 35 18.55 19.64 18.16
CA ILE A 35 17.21 19.06 17.95
C ILE A 35 16.72 19.33 16.52
N LYS A 36 16.99 20.53 16.00
CA LYS A 36 16.66 20.90 14.61
C LYS A 36 17.42 20.03 13.60
N ASP A 37 18.71 19.80 13.82
CA ASP A 37 19.53 18.93 12.96
C ASP A 37 19.08 17.47 13.05
N ALA A 38 18.84 16.95 14.25
CA ALA A 38 18.35 15.58 14.43
C ALA A 38 16.99 15.37 13.73
N THR A 39 16.08 16.35 13.82
CA THR A 39 14.77 16.30 13.15
C THR A 39 14.92 16.36 11.63
N THR A 40 15.86 17.18 11.13
CA THR A 40 16.18 17.28 9.70
C THR A 40 16.76 15.97 9.16
N GLN A 41 17.66 15.34 9.90
CA GLN A 41 18.24 14.04 9.53
C GLN A 41 17.19 12.93 9.54
N MET A 42 16.31 12.90 10.54
CA MET A 42 15.22 11.93 10.59
C MET A 42 14.23 12.12 9.43
N SER A 43 13.89 13.36 9.09
CA SER A 43 13.07 13.66 7.91
C SER A 43 13.75 13.22 6.61
N THR A 44 15.08 13.30 6.53
CA THR A 44 15.86 12.87 5.37
C THR A 44 15.86 11.35 5.24
N LEU A 45 16.03 10.62 6.33
CA LEU A 45 15.97 9.15 6.35
C LEU A 45 14.59 8.63 5.95
N VAL A 46 13.51 9.18 6.52
CA VAL A 46 12.14 8.78 6.16
C VAL A 46 11.88 9.03 4.68
N ARG A 47 12.37 10.15 4.15
CA ARG A 47 12.20 10.46 2.73
C ARG A 47 13.00 9.50 1.84
N ALA A 48 14.23 9.15 2.23
CA ALA A 48 15.04 8.15 1.54
C ALA A 48 14.38 6.77 1.53
N GLU A 49 13.81 6.33 2.65
CA GLU A 49 13.09 5.05 2.76
C GLU A 49 11.85 5.03 1.86
N VAL A 50 11.10 6.13 1.82
CA VAL A 50 9.94 6.28 0.93
C VAL A 50 10.36 6.32 -0.53
N GLU A 51 11.45 7.00 -0.88
CA GLU A 51 11.97 7.04 -2.24
C GLU A 51 12.44 5.66 -2.70
N LEU A 52 13.12 4.90 -1.83
CA LEU A 52 13.51 3.53 -2.09
C LEU A 52 12.28 2.62 -2.29
N ALA A 53 11.32 2.65 -1.38
CA ALA A 53 10.10 1.87 -1.47
C ALA A 53 9.30 2.20 -2.73
N ARG A 54 9.21 3.48 -3.10
CA ARG A 54 8.59 3.91 -4.36
C ARG A 54 9.34 3.38 -5.58
N ALA A 55 10.66 3.39 -5.57
CA ALA A 55 11.47 2.86 -6.66
C ALA A 55 11.28 1.35 -6.83
N GLU A 56 11.23 0.60 -5.72
CA GLU A 56 11.00 -0.85 -5.73
C GLU A 56 9.60 -1.20 -6.22
N ILE A 57 8.56 -0.57 -5.67
CA ILE A 57 7.18 -0.75 -6.12
C ILE A 57 7.05 -0.42 -7.61
N THR A 58 7.63 0.69 -8.07
CA THR A 58 7.57 1.08 -9.49
C THR A 58 8.28 0.07 -10.38
N ARG A 59 9.43 -0.47 -9.93
CA ARG A 59 10.15 -1.52 -10.65
C ARG A 59 9.33 -2.81 -10.75
N ASP A 60 8.68 -3.19 -9.66
CA ASP A 60 7.86 -4.41 -9.61
C ASP A 60 6.57 -4.26 -10.42
N VAL A 61 5.93 -3.09 -10.38
CA VAL A 61 4.79 -2.75 -11.26
C VAL A 61 5.21 -2.83 -12.71
N LYS A 62 6.38 -2.27 -13.09
CA LYS A 62 6.87 -2.33 -14.46
C LYS A 62 7.13 -3.77 -14.92
N LYS A 63 7.76 -4.60 -14.08
CA LYS A 63 7.97 -6.03 -14.36
C LYS A 63 6.65 -6.79 -14.48
N GLY A 64 5.72 -6.54 -13.55
CA GLY A 64 4.38 -7.13 -13.54
C GLY A 64 3.60 -6.75 -14.80
N LEU A 65 3.72 -5.49 -15.26
CA LEU A 65 3.11 -5.03 -16.49
C LEU A 65 3.68 -5.75 -17.71
N THR A 66 5.00 -5.86 -17.83
CA THR A 66 5.63 -6.61 -18.93
C THR A 66 5.21 -8.09 -18.90
N GLY A 67 5.16 -8.72 -17.72
CA GLY A 67 4.65 -10.09 -17.57
C GLY A 67 3.17 -10.23 -17.96
N SER A 68 2.35 -9.25 -17.62
CA SER A 68 0.91 -9.25 -17.94
C SER A 68 0.64 -9.22 -19.44
N VAL A 69 1.51 -8.59 -20.24
CA VAL A 69 1.39 -8.59 -21.71
C VAL A 69 1.43 -10.02 -22.24
N PHE A 70 2.41 -10.82 -21.83
CA PHE A 70 2.50 -12.22 -22.25
C PHE A 70 1.31 -13.04 -21.79
N PHE A 71 0.82 -12.79 -20.57
CA PHE A 71 -0.35 -13.50 -20.06
C PHE A 71 -1.62 -13.16 -20.85
N ILE A 72 -1.87 -11.87 -21.11
CA ILE A 72 -2.99 -11.42 -21.94
C ILE A 72 -2.86 -11.98 -23.36
N SER A 73 -1.68 -11.88 -23.98
CA SER A 73 -1.42 -12.46 -25.29
C SER A 73 -1.67 -13.97 -25.32
N SER A 74 -1.24 -14.71 -24.30
CA SER A 74 -1.46 -16.16 -24.20
C SER A 74 -2.95 -16.51 -24.07
N LEU A 75 -3.72 -15.74 -23.31
CA LEU A 75 -5.17 -15.89 -23.18
C LEU A 75 -5.86 -15.64 -24.52
N VAL A 76 -5.50 -14.56 -25.21
CA VAL A 76 -6.07 -14.22 -26.52
C VAL A 76 -5.73 -15.31 -27.55
N VAL A 77 -4.46 -15.69 -27.66
CA VAL A 77 -4.02 -16.74 -28.59
C VAL A 77 -4.70 -18.06 -28.25
N GLY A 78 -4.66 -18.51 -26.99
CA GLY A 78 -5.29 -19.77 -26.58
C GLY A 78 -6.81 -19.80 -26.81
N PHE A 79 -7.48 -18.67 -26.58
CA PHE A 79 -8.91 -18.54 -26.87
C PHE A 79 -9.20 -18.69 -28.37
N TYR A 80 -8.47 -17.98 -29.24
CA TYR A 80 -8.63 -18.12 -30.70
C TYR A 80 -8.19 -19.50 -31.21
N SER A 81 -7.15 -20.11 -30.63
CA SER A 81 -6.70 -21.46 -30.98
C SER A 81 -7.78 -22.50 -30.71
N THR A 82 -8.63 -22.29 -29.69
CA THR A 82 -9.75 -23.20 -29.39
C THR A 82 -10.73 -23.30 -30.56
N PHE A 83 -11.00 -22.20 -31.27
CA PHE A 83 -11.83 -22.21 -32.49
C PHE A 83 -11.21 -23.08 -33.58
N PHE A 84 -9.92 -22.90 -33.87
CA PHE A 84 -9.20 -23.72 -34.86
C PHE A 84 -9.09 -25.19 -34.44
N PHE A 85 -8.96 -25.48 -33.13
CA PHE A 85 -8.94 -26.84 -32.62
C PHE A 85 -10.26 -27.56 -32.90
N PHE A 86 -11.41 -26.94 -32.63
CA PHE A 86 -12.71 -27.55 -32.94
C PHE A 86 -12.94 -27.71 -34.43
N PHE A 87 -12.49 -26.74 -35.25
CA PHE A 87 -12.51 -26.87 -36.70
C PHE A 87 -11.66 -28.06 -37.18
N PHE A 88 -10.44 -28.20 -36.64
CA PHE A 88 -9.57 -29.34 -36.91
C PHE A 88 -10.23 -30.68 -36.52
N VAL A 89 -10.86 -30.76 -35.35
CA VAL A 89 -11.58 -31.97 -34.92
C VAL A 89 -12.72 -32.29 -35.88
N ALA A 90 -13.50 -31.30 -36.31
CA ALA A 90 -14.58 -31.51 -37.27
C ALA A 90 -14.06 -32.03 -38.62
N GLU A 91 -12.98 -31.45 -39.14
CA GLU A 91 -12.34 -31.90 -40.39
C GLU A 91 -11.71 -33.28 -40.25
N LEU A 92 -11.11 -33.58 -39.09
CA LEU A 92 -10.56 -34.90 -38.80
C LEU A 92 -11.69 -35.95 -38.82
N LEU A 93 -12.83 -35.65 -38.19
CA LEU A 93 -14.01 -36.52 -38.17
C LEU A 93 -14.61 -36.75 -39.55
N ASP A 94 -14.55 -35.77 -40.46
CA ASP A 94 -15.02 -35.90 -41.86
C ASP A 94 -14.35 -37.08 -42.60
N THR A 95 -13.16 -37.52 -42.14
CA THR A 95 -12.49 -38.70 -42.73
C THR A 95 -13.29 -39.99 -42.54
N TRP A 96 -14.12 -40.09 -41.49
CA TRP A 96 -14.90 -41.31 -41.17
C TRP A 96 -16.42 -41.14 -41.33
N ILE A 97 -16.94 -39.91 -41.27
CA ILE A 97 -18.38 -39.63 -41.32
C ILE A 97 -18.69 -38.46 -42.25
N TRP A 98 -19.97 -38.29 -42.63
CA TRP A 98 -20.38 -37.16 -43.47
C TRP A 98 -20.03 -35.81 -42.81
N ARG A 99 -19.41 -34.91 -43.58
CA ARG A 99 -19.00 -33.57 -43.13
C ARG A 99 -20.00 -32.84 -42.24
N TRP A 100 -21.25 -32.73 -42.67
CA TRP A 100 -22.27 -32.01 -41.91
C TRP A 100 -22.57 -32.68 -40.55
N VAL A 101 -22.46 -34.01 -40.46
CA VAL A 101 -22.60 -34.77 -39.21
C VAL A 101 -21.41 -34.51 -38.30
N ALA A 102 -20.19 -34.44 -38.84
CA ALA A 102 -18.98 -34.13 -38.07
C ALA A 102 -19.08 -32.76 -37.38
N PHE A 103 -19.48 -31.73 -38.12
CA PHE A 103 -19.69 -30.39 -37.55
C PHE A 103 -20.81 -30.36 -36.50
N LEU A 104 -21.93 -31.08 -36.72
CA LEU A 104 -22.99 -31.18 -35.72
C LEU A 104 -22.55 -31.91 -34.45
N LEU A 105 -21.74 -32.95 -34.56
CA LEU A 105 -21.25 -33.70 -33.41
C LEU A 105 -20.31 -32.84 -32.56
N VAL A 106 -19.37 -32.12 -33.19
CA VAL A 106 -18.48 -31.19 -32.50
C VAL A 106 -19.27 -30.07 -31.83
N PHE A 107 -20.28 -29.52 -32.52
CA PHE A 107 -21.18 -28.53 -31.94
C PHE A 107 -21.92 -29.06 -30.70
N ALA A 108 -22.45 -30.28 -30.76
CA ALA A 108 -23.12 -30.92 -29.62
C ALA A 108 -22.15 -31.08 -28.43
N ILE A 109 -20.91 -31.50 -28.67
CA ILE A 109 -19.87 -31.59 -27.64
C ILE A 109 -19.61 -30.22 -27.00
N MET A 110 -19.49 -29.15 -27.81
CA MET A 110 -19.30 -27.79 -27.31
C MET A 110 -20.46 -27.30 -26.43
N VAL A 111 -21.70 -27.60 -26.80
CA VAL A 111 -22.89 -27.27 -25.99
C VAL A 111 -22.84 -27.99 -24.65
N VAL A 112 -22.50 -29.29 -24.63
CA VAL A 112 -22.39 -30.07 -23.39
C VAL A 112 -21.29 -29.51 -22.49
N VAL A 113 -20.09 -29.25 -23.02
CA VAL A 113 -18.98 -28.65 -22.27
C VAL A 113 -19.38 -27.30 -21.70
N THR A 114 -20.02 -26.44 -22.51
CA THR A 114 -20.50 -25.12 -22.07
C THR A 114 -21.53 -25.24 -20.95
N ALA A 115 -22.48 -26.17 -21.05
CA ALA A 115 -23.48 -26.39 -20.01
C ALA A 115 -22.84 -26.85 -18.69
N VAL A 116 -21.86 -27.76 -18.74
CA VAL A 116 -21.11 -28.21 -17.55
C VAL A 116 -20.32 -27.07 -16.93
N LEU A 117 -19.57 -26.30 -17.73
CA LEU A 117 -18.79 -25.16 -17.24
C LEU A 117 -19.68 -24.07 -16.64
N ALA A 118 -20.81 -23.75 -17.29
CA ALA A 118 -21.78 -22.79 -16.78
C ALA A 118 -22.40 -23.26 -15.46
N LEU A 119 -22.73 -24.55 -15.35
CA LEU A 119 -23.25 -25.13 -14.11
C LEU A 119 -22.22 -25.09 -12.98
N LEU A 120 -20.98 -25.50 -13.23
CA LEU A 120 -19.89 -25.45 -12.25
C LEU A 120 -19.60 -24.00 -11.82
N GLY A 121 -19.58 -23.06 -12.77
CA GLY A 121 -19.44 -21.63 -12.51
C GLY A 121 -20.57 -21.11 -11.63
N PHE A 122 -21.82 -21.43 -11.97
CA PHE A 122 -22.99 -21.05 -11.18
C PHE A 122 -22.95 -21.62 -9.75
N LEU A 123 -22.60 -22.90 -9.60
CA LEU A 123 -22.45 -23.55 -8.31
C LEU A 123 -21.36 -22.88 -7.46
N LYS A 124 -20.22 -22.53 -8.08
CA LYS A 124 -19.12 -21.85 -7.38
C LYS A 124 -19.53 -20.44 -6.94
N VAL A 125 -20.18 -19.66 -7.81
CA VAL A 125 -20.66 -18.31 -7.50
C VAL A 125 -21.71 -18.35 -6.40
N ARG A 126 -22.65 -19.29 -6.45
CA ARG A 126 -23.70 -19.44 -5.43
C ARG A 126 -23.15 -19.82 -4.05
N ARG A 127 -21.97 -20.46 -4.01
CA ARG A 127 -21.28 -20.81 -2.75
C ARG A 127 -20.54 -19.62 -2.14
N ILE A 128 -20.25 -18.57 -2.91
CA ILE A 128 -19.64 -17.34 -2.40
C ILE A 128 -20.72 -16.58 -1.61
N ARG A 129 -20.77 -16.81 -0.29
CA ARG A 129 -21.49 -15.96 0.64
C ARG A 129 -20.73 -14.63 0.70
N GLY A 130 -21.35 -13.54 0.23
CA GLY A 130 -20.73 -12.21 0.23
C GLY A 130 -20.22 -11.79 1.62
N PRO A 131 -19.35 -10.76 1.71
CA PRO A 131 -18.66 -10.38 2.94
C PRO A 131 -19.62 -9.76 3.97
N ARG A 132 -20.43 -10.61 4.61
CA ARG A 132 -21.45 -10.23 5.60
C ARG A 132 -20.84 -9.52 6.80
N GLN A 133 -19.63 -9.92 7.20
CA GLN A 133 -18.92 -9.33 8.33
C GLN A 133 -18.45 -7.90 8.01
N THR A 134 -17.91 -7.66 6.81
CA THR A 134 -17.50 -6.31 6.37
C THR A 134 -18.71 -5.39 6.22
N ILE A 135 -19.82 -5.89 5.66
CA ILE A 135 -21.06 -5.10 5.54
C ILE A 135 -21.63 -4.79 6.94
N ALA A 136 -21.56 -5.73 7.89
CA ALA A 136 -22.02 -5.52 9.26
C ALA A 136 -21.16 -4.47 9.99
N SER A 137 -19.83 -4.59 9.92
CA SER A 137 -18.91 -3.62 10.53
C SER A 137 -19.09 -2.22 9.96
N VAL A 138 -19.21 -2.07 8.63
CA VAL A 138 -19.46 -0.77 7.99
C VAL A 138 -20.82 -0.19 8.40
N LYS A 139 -21.86 -1.03 8.54
CA LYS A 139 -23.16 -0.59 9.04
C LYS A 139 -23.07 -0.12 10.49
N GLU A 140 -22.38 -0.86 11.35
CA GLU A 140 -22.18 -0.54 12.77
C GLU A 140 -21.43 0.78 12.94
N THR A 141 -20.32 0.98 12.21
CA THR A 141 -19.58 2.25 12.18
C THR A 141 -20.44 3.40 11.67
N ARG A 142 -21.30 3.18 10.67
CA ARG A 142 -22.23 4.21 10.17
C ARG A 142 -23.30 4.58 11.20
N THR A 143 -23.85 3.61 11.93
CA THR A 143 -24.78 3.88 13.04
C THR A 143 -24.09 4.60 14.19
N ALA A 144 -22.84 4.26 14.50
CA ALA A 144 -22.06 4.92 15.56
C ALA A 144 -21.69 6.38 15.22
N LEU A 145 -21.62 6.72 13.94
CA LEU A 145 -21.24 8.06 13.45
C LEU A 145 -22.43 8.90 12.94
N THR A 146 -23.66 8.40 13.01
CA THR A 146 -24.85 9.19 12.67
C THR A 146 -25.25 10.06 13.87
N PRO A 147 -25.12 11.40 13.80
CA PRO A 147 -25.48 12.29 14.91
C PRO A 147 -27.00 12.40 14.96
N GLY A 148 -27.65 11.68 15.86
CA GLY A 148 -29.10 11.79 16.06
C GLY A 148 -29.83 10.54 16.56
N HIS A 149 -29.15 9.44 16.91
CA HIS A 149 -29.80 8.38 17.72
C HIS A 149 -29.53 8.62 19.20
N ASP A 150 -30.62 8.82 19.91
CA ASP A 150 -30.71 9.28 21.28
C ASP A 150 -29.89 8.47 22.28
N LYS A 151 -29.39 9.22 23.26
CA LYS A 151 -28.90 8.78 24.56
C LYS A 151 -29.69 7.57 25.06
N THR A 152 -29.13 6.37 24.94
CA THR A 152 -29.54 5.25 25.79
C THR A 152 -28.50 5.16 26.90
N PRO A 153 -28.88 5.30 28.18
CA PRO A 153 -27.92 5.28 29.27
C PRO A 153 -27.29 3.89 29.32
N VAL A 154 -25.96 3.85 29.21
CA VAL A 154 -25.17 2.66 29.47
C VAL A 154 -25.33 2.33 30.96
N THR A 155 -26.25 1.41 31.28
CA THR A 155 -26.32 0.80 32.61
C THR A 155 -25.06 -0.06 32.78
N PRO A 156 -24.17 0.22 33.75
CA PRO A 156 -23.00 -0.60 33.98
C PRO A 156 -23.47 -1.98 34.48
N LYS A 157 -23.17 -3.03 33.73
CA LYS A 157 -23.34 -4.41 34.18
C LYS A 157 -22.33 -4.65 35.32
N PRO A 158 -22.73 -5.18 36.48
CA PRO A 158 -21.82 -5.39 37.59
C PRO A 158 -20.75 -6.40 37.18
N VAL A 159 -19.49 -6.02 37.37
CA VAL A 159 -18.34 -6.92 37.24
C VAL A 159 -18.40 -7.90 38.40
N THR A 160 -19.09 -9.03 38.23
CA THR A 160 -18.95 -10.18 39.13
C THR A 160 -17.52 -10.67 39.02
N SER A 161 -16.78 -10.43 40.10
CA SER A 161 -15.42 -10.90 40.30
C SER A 161 -15.48 -12.38 40.63
N ASP A 162 -15.64 -13.24 39.61
CA ASP A 162 -15.40 -14.66 39.75
C ASP A 162 -13.88 -14.89 39.79
N ARG A 163 -13.34 -14.72 40.99
CA ARG A 163 -11.99 -15.13 41.36
C ARG A 163 -11.95 -16.66 41.37
N ALA A 164 -11.79 -17.28 40.20
CA ALA A 164 -11.42 -18.67 40.11
C ALA A 164 -10.00 -18.84 40.67
N THR A 165 -9.88 -19.55 41.79
CA THR A 165 -8.62 -19.98 42.39
C THR A 165 -7.76 -20.76 41.40
N PRO A 166 -6.44 -20.53 41.31
CA PRO A 166 -5.55 -21.40 40.57
C PRO A 166 -5.40 -22.71 41.35
N VAL A 167 -5.83 -23.82 40.76
CA VAL A 167 -5.58 -25.16 41.31
C VAL A 167 -4.16 -25.55 40.94
N ASP A 168 -3.31 -25.64 41.96
CA ASP A 168 -1.92 -26.10 41.93
C ASP A 168 -1.88 -27.62 41.62
N PRO A 169 -1.13 -28.09 40.60
CA PRO A 169 -0.94 -29.50 40.34
C PRO A 169 0.34 -30.01 41.02
N SER A 170 0.41 -29.92 42.36
CA SER A 170 1.44 -30.61 43.14
C SER A 170 0.82 -31.72 43.99
N GLY A 171 0.90 -32.96 43.50
CA GLY A 171 0.40 -34.13 44.20
C GLY A 171 0.51 -35.42 43.40
N TRP A 172 1.70 -36.03 43.46
CA TRP A 172 2.06 -37.39 43.02
C TRP A 172 2.28 -37.60 41.52
#